data_AF-A0A7W7EYA6-F1
#
_entry.id   AF-A0A7W7EYA6-F1
#
_cell.length_a   1.000
_cell.length_b   1.000
_cell.length_c   1.000
_cell.angle_alpha   90.00
_cell.angle_beta   90.00
_cell.angle_gamma   90.00
#
_symmetry.space_group_name_H-M   'P 1'
#
loop_
_entity.id
_entity.type
_entity.pdbx_description
1 polymer ?
#
loop_
_entity_poly.entity_id
_entity_poly.type
_entity_poly.pdbx_seq_one_letter_code
_entity_poly.pdbx_strand_id
1 'polypeptide(L)'
;MNKPTIPYISAKKPGDPGAVCPHCESRASIRHSLALTPLIRHIRYRCDNDDCGHVFVAELVVIRTCVMSAIPKGSIDIPFSPRTAALPMPANDAAPEPANDDRDDAAIAGDTDAMT
;
A
#
# COMPACT_ATOMS: atom_id res chain seq x y z
N MET A 1 -8.97 -17.26 47.42
CA MET A 1 -8.99 -16.05 46.57
C MET A 1 -8.87 -16.49 45.12
N ASN A 2 -10.01 -16.56 44.43
CA ASN A 2 -10.06 -17.00 43.03
C ASN A 2 -9.61 -15.82 42.16
N LYS A 3 -8.52 -15.97 41.40
CA LYS A 3 -8.08 -14.91 40.47
C LYS A 3 -9.12 -14.82 39.35
N PRO A 4 -9.64 -13.65 39.01
CA PRO A 4 -10.52 -13.52 37.85
C PRO A 4 -9.71 -13.90 36.60
N THR A 5 -10.16 -14.94 35.91
CA THR A 5 -9.70 -15.26 34.56
C THR A 5 -10.15 -14.13 33.66
N ILE A 6 -9.25 -13.18 33.40
CA ILE A 6 -9.42 -12.21 32.31
C ILE A 6 -9.59 -13.07 31.04
N PRO A 7 -10.70 -12.96 30.30
CA PRO A 7 -10.84 -13.70 29.05
C PRO A 7 -9.65 -13.31 28.18
N TYR A 8 -9.01 -14.29 27.56
CA TYR A 8 -7.94 -14.08 26.60
C TYR A 8 -8.52 -13.44 25.33
N ILE A 9 -8.99 -12.19 25.44
CA ILE A 9 -9.23 -11.32 24.31
C ILE A 9 -7.85 -10.92 23.83
N SER A 10 -7.31 -11.75 22.93
CA SER A 10 -6.06 -11.51 22.23
C SER A 10 -6.11 -10.11 21.62
N ALA A 11 -5.47 -9.15 22.29
CA ALA A 11 -5.40 -7.78 21.83
C ALA A 11 -4.93 -7.75 20.37
N LYS A 12 -5.65 -6.98 19.56
CA LYS A 12 -5.40 -6.73 18.14
C LYS A 12 -3.90 -6.51 17.92
N LYS A 13 -3.20 -7.42 17.23
CA LYS A 13 -1.92 -7.04 16.66
C LYS A 13 -2.23 -6.15 15.45
N PRO A 14 -1.65 -4.94 15.36
CA PRO A 14 -1.76 -4.15 14.13
C PRO A 14 -1.20 -4.97 12.96
N GLY A 15 -2.01 -5.18 11.90
CA GLY A 15 -1.56 -5.83 10.67
C GLY A 15 -2.00 -7.27 10.43
N ASP A 16 -2.81 -7.89 11.28
CA ASP A 16 -3.39 -9.20 10.97
C ASP A 16 -4.34 -9.07 9.77
N PRO A 17 -4.12 -9.76 8.62
CA PRO A 17 -5.12 -9.86 7.57
C PRO A 17 -6.36 -10.54 8.17
N GLY A 18 -7.34 -9.72 8.54
CA GLY A 18 -8.54 -10.18 9.24
C GLY A 18 -9.31 -11.13 8.34
N ALA A 19 -9.46 -12.39 8.77
CA ALA A 19 -10.35 -13.33 8.13
C ALA A 19 -11.68 -13.37 8.87
N VAL A 20 -12.76 -13.55 8.11
CA VAL A 20 -14.12 -13.76 8.62
C VAL A 20 -14.43 -15.25 8.51
N CYS A 21 -14.98 -15.83 9.57
CA CYS A 21 -15.38 -17.23 9.57
C CYS A 21 -16.52 -17.46 8.56
N PRO A 22 -16.42 -18.43 7.65
CA PRO A 22 -17.47 -18.67 6.65
C PRO A 22 -18.75 -19.29 7.23
N HIS A 23 -18.73 -19.78 8.48
CA HIS A 23 -19.88 -20.44 9.09
C HIS A 23 -20.75 -19.51 9.93
N CYS A 24 -20.15 -18.57 10.65
CA CYS A 24 -20.85 -17.72 11.61
C CYS A 24 -20.52 -16.24 11.48
N GLU A 25 -19.74 -15.87 10.44
CA GLU A 25 -19.32 -14.50 10.13
C GLU A 25 -18.58 -13.77 11.26
N SER A 26 -18.27 -14.50 12.34
CA SER A 26 -17.46 -14.00 13.42
C SER A 26 -16.01 -13.88 12.96
N ARG A 27 -15.26 -13.02 13.65
CA ARG A 27 -13.85 -12.83 13.39
C ARG A 27 -13.07 -14.13 13.61
N ALA A 28 -11.99 -14.30 12.85
CA ALA A 28 -11.04 -15.37 13.06
C ALA A 28 -9.63 -14.81 13.33
N SER A 29 -8.94 -15.39 14.31
CA SER A 29 -7.59 -15.03 14.71
C SER A 29 -6.54 -15.95 14.08
N ILE A 30 -5.40 -15.38 13.70
CA ILE A 30 -4.27 -16.13 13.13
C ILE A 30 -3.62 -16.97 14.24
N ARG A 31 -3.37 -18.24 13.93
CA ARG A 31 -2.68 -19.19 14.82
C ARG A 31 -1.33 -19.60 14.29
N HIS A 32 -1.19 -19.71 12.97
CA HIS A 32 0.06 -20.08 12.33
C HIS A 32 0.13 -19.47 10.93
N SER A 33 1.33 -19.11 10.48
CA SER A 33 1.57 -18.63 9.12
C SER A 33 2.81 -19.30 8.54
N LEU A 34 2.61 -20.11 7.51
CA LEU A 34 3.64 -20.86 6.81
C LEU A 34 3.91 -20.21 5.45
N ALA A 35 5.14 -19.78 5.19
CA ALA A 35 5.56 -19.37 3.87
C ALA A 35 5.83 -20.61 3.01
N LEU A 36 5.11 -20.75 1.90
CA LEU A 36 5.32 -21.85 0.94
C LEU A 36 6.30 -21.45 -0.15
N THR A 37 6.10 -20.25 -0.71
CA THR A 37 6.96 -19.64 -1.72
C THR A 37 7.16 -18.16 -1.36
N PRO A 38 8.03 -17.42 -2.07
CA PRO A 38 8.11 -15.97 -1.89
C PRO A 38 6.79 -15.22 -2.11
N LEU A 39 5.83 -15.81 -2.84
CA LEU A 39 4.56 -15.17 -3.20
C LEU A 39 3.35 -15.72 -2.45
N ILE A 40 3.48 -16.88 -1.79
CA ILE A 40 2.35 -17.63 -1.22
C ILE A 40 2.60 -17.94 0.27
N ARG A 41 1.62 -17.64 1.11
CA ARG A 41 1.59 -18.04 2.52
C ARG A 41 0.29 -18.75 2.87
N HIS A 42 0.39 -19.89 3.56
CA HIS A 42 -0.75 -20.55 4.21
C HIS A 42 -0.91 -20.03 5.62
N ILE A 43 -2.10 -19.53 5.94
CA ILE A 43 -2.42 -18.93 7.23
C ILE A 43 -3.53 -19.76 7.87
N ARG A 44 -3.23 -20.34 9.02
CA ARG A 44 -4.22 -21.06 9.82
C ARG A 44 -4.94 -20.10 10.75
N TYR A 45 -6.26 -20.07 10.65
CA TYR A 45 -7.16 -19.27 11.47
C TYR A 45 -7.97 -20.15 12.42
N ARG A 46 -8.35 -19.58 13.57
CA ARG A 46 -9.37 -20.12 14.48
C ARG A 46 -10.46 -19.07 14.64
N CYS A 47 -11.72 -19.45 14.47
CA CYS A 47 -12.86 -18.60 14.78
C CYS A 47 -12.83 -18.17 16.24
N ASP A 48 -13.09 -16.89 16.50
CA ASP A 48 -13.11 -16.33 17.85
C ASP A 48 -14.45 -16.57 18.57
N ASN A 49 -15.49 -16.99 17.83
CA ASN A 49 -16.72 -17.51 18.44
C ASN A 49 -16.48 -18.95 18.91
N ASP A 50 -16.41 -19.14 20.23
CA ASP A 50 -16.12 -20.44 20.84
C ASP A 50 -17.21 -21.49 20.56
N ASP A 51 -18.47 -21.10 20.34
CA ASP A 51 -19.54 -22.02 19.95
C ASP A 51 -19.35 -22.53 18.51
N CYS A 52 -18.79 -21.69 17.64
CA CYS A 52 -18.47 -22.08 16.27
C CYS A 52 -17.20 -22.94 16.22
N GLY A 53 -16.13 -22.49 16.90
CA GLY A 53 -14.87 -23.23 17.03
C GLY A 53 -14.13 -23.55 15.73
N HIS A 54 -14.62 -23.10 14.58
CA HIS A 54 -14.08 -23.49 13.27
C HIS A 54 -12.61 -23.11 13.10
N VAL A 55 -11.82 -24.06 12.59
CA VAL A 55 -10.39 -23.89 12.31
C VAL A 55 -10.17 -24.15 10.84
N PHE A 56 -9.59 -23.17 10.14
CA PHE A 56 -9.44 -23.22 8.69
C PHE A 56 -8.09 -22.67 8.25
N VAL A 57 -7.71 -22.99 7.02
CA VAL A 57 -6.51 -22.46 6.38
C VAL A 57 -6.95 -21.58 5.21
N ALA A 58 -6.38 -20.39 5.11
CA ALA A 58 -6.53 -19.50 3.98
C ALA A 58 -5.16 -19.19 3.37
N GLU A 59 -5.15 -18.80 2.10
CA GLU A 59 -3.94 -18.47 1.37
C GLU A 59 -3.83 -16.96 1.16
N LEU A 60 -2.66 -16.40 1.48
CA LEU A 60 -2.28 -15.04 1.10
C LEU A 60 -1.35 -15.13 -0.11
N VAL A 61 -1.79 -14.54 -1.23
CA VAL A 61 -1.05 -14.56 -2.50
C VAL A 61 -0.74 -13.14 -2.96
N VAL A 62 0.51 -12.89 -3.35
CA VAL A 62 0.90 -11.69 -4.09
C VAL A 62 0.57 -11.89 -5.56
N ILE A 63 -0.54 -11.30 -6.02
CA ILE A 63 -1.08 -11.56 -7.36
C ILE A 63 -0.69 -10.53 -8.42
N ARG A 64 -0.32 -9.32 -8.02
CA ARG A 64 0.06 -8.25 -8.96
C ARG A 64 0.91 -7.16 -8.33
N THR A 65 1.73 -6.53 -9.14
CA THR A 65 2.54 -5.36 -8.81
C THR A 65 1.73 -4.08 -9.06
N CYS A 66 1.45 -3.31 -8.00
CA CYS A 66 0.83 -2.00 -8.13
C CYS A 66 1.87 -0.91 -8.43
N VAL A 67 3.06 -0.99 -7.83
CA VAL A 67 4.20 -0.09 -8.05
C VAL A 67 5.46 -0.96 -8.06
N MET A 68 6.41 -0.68 -8.96
CA MET A 68 7.65 -1.45 -9.06
C MET A 68 8.48 -1.32 -7.77
N SER A 69 9.10 -2.42 -7.33
CA SER A 69 10.09 -2.38 -6.25
C SER A 69 11.32 -1.58 -6.68
N ALA A 70 11.86 -0.76 -5.78
CA ALA A 70 13.16 -0.11 -5.99
C ALA A 70 14.34 -1.10 -5.98
N ILE A 71 14.12 -2.33 -5.50
CA ILE A 71 15.11 -3.39 -5.42
C ILE A 71 14.43 -4.69 -5.91
N PRO A 72 14.22 -4.85 -7.24
CA PRO A 72 13.56 -6.05 -7.77
C PRO A 72 14.49 -7.27 -7.67
N LYS A 73 13.93 -8.41 -7.29
CA LYS A 73 14.64 -9.70 -7.29
C LYS A 73 14.35 -10.41 -8.60
N GLY A 74 15.38 -10.67 -9.41
CA GLY A 74 15.22 -11.26 -10.75
C GLY A 74 14.60 -12.66 -10.79
N SER A 75 14.53 -13.38 -9.67
CA SER A 75 13.86 -14.69 -9.58
C SER A 75 12.36 -14.60 -9.27
N ILE A 76 11.80 -13.39 -9.20
CA ILE A 76 10.40 -13.13 -8.87
C ILE A 76 9.75 -12.41 -10.05
N ASP A 77 8.80 -13.07 -10.69
CA ASP A 77 7.99 -12.50 -11.75
C ASP A 77 6.54 -12.35 -11.24
N ILE A 78 6.03 -11.11 -11.25
CA ILE A 78 4.68 -10.77 -10.78
C ILE A 78 4.08 -9.79 -11.78
N PRO A 79 2.90 -10.08 -12.36
CA PRO A 79 2.31 -9.22 -13.38
C PRO A 79 1.93 -7.85 -12.81
N PHE A 80 1.97 -6.82 -13.64
CA PHE A 80 1.49 -5.49 -13.24
C PHE A 80 -0.04 -5.42 -13.16
N SER A 81 -0.53 -4.53 -12.30
CA SER A 81 -1.94 -4.14 -12.30
C SER A 81 -2.32 -3.51 -13.66
N PRO A 82 -3.52 -3.78 -14.21
CA PRO A 82 -3.97 -3.16 -15.46
C PRO A 82 -3.96 -1.63 -15.42
N ARG A 83 -4.20 -1.03 -14.24
CA ARG A 83 -4.15 0.43 -14.08
C ARG A 83 -2.76 1.03 -14.25
N THR A 84 -1.70 0.28 -13.97
CA THR A 84 -0.33 0.77 -14.08
C THR A 84 0.33 0.43 -15.42
N ALA A 85 -0.16 -0.58 -16.13
CA ALA A 85 0.28 -0.86 -17.51
C ALA A 85 -0.21 0.17 -18.53
N ALA A 86 -1.28 0.93 -18.22
CA ALA A 86 -1.99 1.79 -19.16
C ALA A 86 -1.90 3.29 -18.86
N LEU A 87 -1.03 3.75 -17.96
CA LEU A 87 -0.92 5.19 -17.69
C LEU A 87 -0.23 5.87 -18.89
N PRO A 88 -0.90 6.83 -19.58
CA PRO A 88 -0.19 7.77 -20.43
C PRO A 88 0.75 8.63 -19.56
N MET A 89 1.67 9.33 -20.22
CA MET A 89 2.73 10.16 -19.63
C MET A 89 2.30 10.81 -18.29
N PRO A 90 3.13 10.78 -17.24
CA PRO A 90 2.83 11.42 -15.97
C PRO A 90 2.33 12.85 -16.19
N ALA A 91 1.26 13.25 -15.48
CA ALA A 91 0.65 14.56 -15.65
C ALA A 91 1.61 15.75 -15.36
N ASN A 92 2.73 15.48 -14.71
CA ASN A 92 3.78 16.45 -14.39
C ASN A 92 4.91 16.54 -15.43
N ASP A 93 4.96 15.65 -16.42
CA ASP A 93 5.99 15.65 -17.48
C ASP A 93 5.60 16.52 -18.67
N ALA A 94 4.37 17.04 -18.68
CA ALA A 94 4.02 18.18 -19.52
C ALA A 94 4.77 19.40 -18.96
N ALA A 95 5.95 19.69 -19.51
CA ALA A 95 6.69 20.91 -19.20
C ALA A 95 5.77 22.11 -19.47
N PRO A 96 5.23 22.78 -18.44
CA PRO A 96 4.58 24.05 -18.64
C PRO A 96 5.66 25.04 -19.08
N GLU A 97 5.32 26.05 -19.88
CA GLU A 97 6.26 27.14 -20.10
C GLU A 97 6.63 27.74 -18.73
N PRO A 98 7.94 27.94 -18.45
CA PRO A 98 8.37 28.51 -17.18
C PRO A 98 7.72 29.89 -17.04
N ALA A 99 7.14 30.17 -15.87
CA ALA A 99 6.40 31.40 -15.62
C ALA A 99 7.29 32.66 -15.53
N ASN A 100 8.56 32.57 -15.94
CA ASN A 100 9.55 33.61 -15.73
C ASN A 100 10.34 33.91 -17.00
N ASP A 101 9.58 34.12 -18.08
CA ASP A 101 10.06 34.67 -19.34
C ASP A 101 9.47 36.10 -19.48
N ASP A 102 10.34 37.04 -19.85
CA ASP A 102 10.12 38.47 -20.11
C ASP A 102 10.07 39.45 -18.92
N ARG A 103 11.22 40.04 -18.58
CA ARG A 103 11.44 41.48 -18.81
C ARG A 103 12.88 41.72 -19.24
N ASP A 104 13.05 42.14 -20.50
CA ASP A 104 14.26 42.79 -20.96
C ASP A 104 14.41 44.12 -20.22
N ASP A 105 15.40 44.25 -19.32
CA ASP A 105 15.80 45.52 -18.70
C ASP A 105 16.49 46.49 -19.71
N ALA A 106 16.37 46.21 -21.02
CA ALA A 106 17.03 46.94 -22.10
C ALA A 106 16.13 48.03 -22.71
N ALA A 107 15.55 48.92 -21.88
CA ALA A 107 14.94 50.16 -22.37
C ALA A 107 14.76 51.23 -21.27
N ILE A 108 15.84 51.63 -20.60
CA ILE A 108 15.94 53.00 -20.05
C ILE A 108 17.13 53.67 -20.73
N ALA A 109 16.96 53.95 -22.02
CA ALA A 109 17.80 54.88 -22.77
C ALA A 109 16.91 56.03 -23.23
N GLY A 110 17.18 57.23 -22.74
CA GLY A 110 16.62 58.48 -23.27
C GLY A 110 15.87 59.33 -22.24
N ASP A 111 16.62 60.07 -21.41
CA ASP A 111 16.40 61.51 -21.23
C ASP A 111 17.53 62.09 -20.36
N THR A 112 18.66 62.36 -21.01
CA THR A 112 19.63 63.34 -20.54
C THR A 112 19.87 64.31 -21.67
N ASP A 113 19.22 65.47 -21.61
CA ASP A 113 19.59 66.78 -22.17
C ASP A 113 18.49 67.76 -21.70
N ALA A 114 18.70 68.95 -21.14
CA ALA A 114 19.86 69.81 -21.15
C ALA A 114 19.85 70.73 -19.90
N MET A 115 21.05 71.03 -19.44
CA MET A 115 21.38 72.14 -18.56
C MET A 115 21.58 73.38 -19.45
N THR A 116 20.81 74.44 -19.24
CA THR A 116 21.21 75.82 -19.58
C THR A 116 20.54 76.78 -18.61
#